data_AF-A0A965R3N3-F1
#
_entry.id   AF-A0A965R3N3-F1
#
_cell.length_a   1.000
_cell.length_b   1.000
_cell.length_c   1.000
_cell.angle_alpha   90.00
_cell.angle_beta   90.00
_cell.angle_gamma   90.00
#
_symmetry.space_group_name_H-M   'P 1'
#
loop_
_entity.id
_entity.type
_entity.pdbx_description
1 polymer ?
#
loop_
_entity_poly.entity_id
_entity_poly.type
_entity_poly.pdbx_seq_one_letter_code
_entity_poly.pdbx_strand_id
1 'polypeptide(L)'
;MNTKWSNAALAWVTRILSVLFVALNAWGWWDESLARQEPMNSGEMSGDALWQWAVVTHMLPLLVILAATIAGWTWPMYGVIGFALFTVTQIASIDGEWLFLIPVTALPVGLTALYLVGWMLGRRHARS
;
A
#
# COMPACT_ATOMS: atom_id res chain seq x y z
N MET A 1 -14.68 15.25 8.19
CA MET A 1 -15.40 14.43 9.19
C MET A 1 -14.86 13.02 9.13
N ASN A 2 -14.10 12.60 10.14
CA ASN A 2 -13.60 11.23 10.24
C ASN A 2 -14.72 10.35 10.79
N THR A 3 -15.34 9.56 9.92
CA THR A 3 -16.38 8.62 10.31
C THR A 3 -15.77 7.26 10.60
N LYS A 4 -16.38 6.52 11.53
CA LYS A 4 -16.02 5.13 11.81
C LYS A 4 -16.74 4.19 10.85
N TRP A 5 -16.30 2.94 10.79
CA TRP A 5 -16.99 1.86 10.08
C TRP A 5 -18.44 1.69 10.60
N SER A 6 -19.40 1.57 9.69
CA SER A 6 -20.81 1.24 10.01
C SER A 6 -21.20 -0.19 9.62
N ASN A 7 -20.40 -0.87 8.78
CA ASN A 7 -20.61 -2.26 8.38
C ASN A 7 -19.43 -3.12 8.85
N ALA A 8 -19.69 -4.06 9.77
CA ALA A 8 -18.66 -4.88 10.39
C ALA A 8 -18.00 -5.88 9.42
N ALA A 9 -18.78 -6.49 8.52
CA ALA A 9 -18.26 -7.45 7.54
C ALA A 9 -17.31 -6.77 6.56
N LEU A 10 -17.73 -5.63 5.99
CA LEU A 10 -16.89 -4.83 5.10
C LEU A 10 -15.61 -4.36 5.81
N ALA A 11 -15.71 -3.93 7.06
CA ALA A 11 -14.56 -3.52 7.85
C ALA A 11 -13.55 -4.65 8.01
N TRP A 12 -13.99 -5.84 8.40
CA TRP A 12 -13.10 -7.00 8.60
C TRP A 12 -12.47 -7.48 7.30
N VAL A 13 -13.24 -7.60 6.23
CA VAL A 13 -12.70 -7.96 4.90
C VAL A 13 -11.62 -6.96 4.48
N THR A 14 -11.89 -5.66 4.58
CA THR A 14 -10.93 -4.62 4.20
C THR A 14 -9.66 -4.68 5.04
N ARG A 15 -9.79 -4.88 6.37
CA ARG A 15 -8.65 -4.98 7.29
C ARG A 15 -7.77 -6.18 6.98
N ILE A 16 -8.36 -7.36 6.81
CA ILE A 16 -7.61 -8.59 6.51
C ILE A 16 -6.86 -8.42 5.20
N LEU A 17 -7.54 -7.95 4.15
CA LEU A 17 -6.90 -7.72 2.85
C LEU A 17 -5.78 -6.68 2.94
N SER A 18 -5.94 -5.62 3.73
CA SER A 18 -4.92 -4.60 3.93
C SER A 18 -3.69 -5.16 4.65
N VAL A 19 -3.90 -5.96 5.71
CA VAL A 19 -2.80 -6.64 6.42
C VAL A 19 -2.06 -7.61 5.51
N LEU A 20 -2.79 -8.42 4.74
CA LEU A 20 -2.18 -9.34 3.77
C LEU A 20 -1.39 -8.57 2.69
N PHE A 21 -1.90 -7.42 2.23
CA PHE A 21 -1.21 -6.59 1.27
C PHE A 21 0.08 -5.97 1.84
N VAL A 22 0.05 -5.50 3.08
CA VAL A 22 1.26 -5.02 3.78
C VAL A 22 2.29 -6.15 3.91
N ALA A 23 1.85 -7.35 4.30
CA ALA A 23 2.73 -8.52 4.41
C ALA A 23 3.34 -8.91 3.06
N LEU A 24 2.55 -8.88 1.98
CA LEU A 24 3.03 -9.14 0.62
C LEU A 24 4.09 -8.13 0.18
N ASN A 25 3.89 -6.84 0.44
CA ASN A 25 4.87 -5.81 0.11
C ASN A 25 6.14 -5.91 0.96
N ALA A 26 6.01 -6.27 2.25
CA ALA A 26 7.16 -6.53 3.11
C ALA A 26 7.96 -7.75 2.62
N TRP A 27 7.28 -8.80 2.19
CA TRP A 27 7.91 -9.98 1.61
C TRP A 27 8.61 -9.66 0.29
N GLY A 28 7.95 -8.96 -0.63
CA GLY A 28 8.55 -8.54 -1.89
C GLY A 28 9.80 -7.68 -1.70
N TRP A 29 9.77 -6.74 -0.75
CA TRP A 29 10.94 -5.95 -0.38
C TRP A 29 12.09 -6.83 0.13
N TRP A 30 11.80 -7.79 1.01
CA TRP A 30 12.81 -8.69 1.55
C TRP A 30 13.46 -9.54 0.45
N ASP A 31 12.65 -10.14 -0.41
CA ASP A 31 13.12 -10.96 -1.52
C ASP A 31 13.98 -10.17 -2.51
N GLU A 32 13.53 -8.96 -2.90
CA GLU A 32 14.31 -8.12 -3.81
C GLU A 32 15.60 -7.59 -3.16
N SER A 33 15.58 -7.32 -1.85
CA SER A 33 16.78 -6.93 -1.11
C SER A 33 17.82 -8.05 -1.08
N LEU A 34 17.39 -9.32 -0.96
CA LEU A 34 18.29 -10.48 -1.05
C LEU A 34 18.85 -10.64 -2.46
N ALA A 35 18.01 -10.54 -3.49
CA ALA A 35 18.41 -10.69 -4.88
C ALA A 35 19.48 -9.66 -5.30
N ARG A 36 19.46 -8.46 -4.72
CA ARG A 36 20.41 -7.39 -5.05
C ARG A 36 21.72 -7.43 -4.25
N GLN A 37 21.92 -8.42 -3.37
CA GLN A 37 23.20 -8.60 -2.66
C GLN A 37 24.34 -9.01 -3.60
N GLU A 38 24.06 -9.81 -4.63
CA GLU A 38 25.07 -10.25 -5.59
C GLU A 38 25.67 -9.08 -6.40
N PRO A 39 24.87 -8.18 -7.01
CA PRO A 39 25.38 -6.95 -7.64
C PRO A 39 26.20 -6.04 -6.72
N MET A 40 25.88 -6.03 -5.42
CA MET A 40 26.64 -5.26 -4.43
C MET A 40 28.02 -5.89 -4.17
N ASN A 41 28.06 -7.22 -4.07
CA ASN A 41 29.30 -7.97 -3.83
C ASN A 41 30.20 -8.03 -5.07
N SER A 42 29.63 -7.96 -6.28
CA SER A 42 30.37 -7.91 -7.56
C SER A 42 30.91 -6.51 -7.90
N GLY A 43 30.47 -5.47 -7.19
CA GLY A 43 30.87 -4.07 -7.42
C GLY A 43 30.11 -3.37 -8.55
N GLU A 44 29.08 -4.01 -9.13
CA GLU A 44 28.23 -3.42 -10.16
C GLU A 44 27.32 -2.30 -9.62
N MET A 45 27.01 -2.33 -8.32
CA MET A 45 26.23 -1.31 -7.64
C MET A 45 26.87 -0.93 -6.31
N SER A 46 27.09 0.38 -6.09
CA SER A 46 27.55 0.86 -4.79
C SER A 46 26.51 0.59 -3.71
N GLY A 47 26.94 0.17 -2.52
CA GLY A 47 26.04 -0.09 -1.38
C GLY A 47 25.14 1.10 -1.02
N ASP A 48 25.64 2.34 -1.14
CA ASP A 48 24.85 3.55 -0.86
C ASP A 48 23.69 3.75 -1.84
N ALA A 49 23.91 3.49 -3.13
CA ALA A 49 22.86 3.58 -4.15
C ALA A 49 21.77 2.51 -3.93
N LEU A 50 22.18 1.29 -3.55
CA LEU A 50 21.25 0.20 -3.23
C LEU A 50 20.44 0.52 -1.97
N TRP A 51 21.07 1.10 -0.95
CA TRP A 51 20.40 1.54 0.26
C TRP A 51 19.36 2.64 -0.02
N GLN A 52 19.75 3.68 -0.76
CA GLN A 52 18.81 4.76 -1.13
C GLN A 52 17.64 4.23 -1.94
N TRP A 53 17.91 3.36 -2.92
CA TRP A 53 16.88 2.71 -3.70
C TRP A 53 15.93 1.90 -2.79
N ALA A 54 16.45 1.03 -1.92
CA ALA A 54 15.63 0.19 -1.04
C ALA A 54 14.75 1.03 -0.09
N VAL A 55 15.27 2.15 0.40
CA VAL A 55 14.48 3.04 1.26
C VAL A 55 13.35 3.73 0.48
N VAL A 56 13.67 4.30 -0.67
CA VAL A 56 12.72 5.14 -1.42
C VAL A 56 11.65 4.32 -2.14
N THR A 57 12.02 3.20 -2.76
CA THR A 57 11.09 2.41 -3.59
C THR A 57 10.32 1.35 -2.80
N HIS A 58 10.81 0.96 -1.61
CA HIS A 58 10.19 -0.11 -0.82
C HIS A 58 9.81 0.34 0.59
N MET A 59 10.79 0.74 1.41
CA MET A 59 10.56 0.98 2.84
C MET A 59 9.56 2.11 3.08
N LEU A 60 9.73 3.26 2.41
CA LEU A 60 8.81 4.38 2.57
C LEU A 60 7.38 4.04 2.11
N PRO A 61 7.16 3.48 0.89
CA PRO A 61 5.84 3.01 0.48
C PRO A 61 5.22 2.00 1.46
N LEU A 62 6.01 1.04 1.97
CA LEU A 62 5.55 0.06 2.96
C LEU A 62 5.08 0.73 4.25
N LEU A 63 5.84 1.69 4.78
CA LEU A 63 5.46 2.44 5.97
C LEU A 63 4.18 3.25 5.76
N VAL A 64 3.97 3.82 4.56
CA VAL A 64 2.74 4.54 4.18
C VAL A 64 1.54 3.60 4.25
N ILE A 65 1.58 2.44 3.61
CA ILE A 65 0.44 1.50 3.62
C ILE A 65 0.23 0.84 4.99
N LEU A 66 1.30 0.64 5.77
CA LEU A 66 1.20 0.17 7.15
C LEU A 66 0.47 1.20 8.02
N ALA A 67 0.89 2.47 7.97
CA ALA A 67 0.24 3.55 8.71
C ALA A 67 -1.21 3.75 8.29
N ALA A 68 -1.49 3.66 6.98
CA ALA A 68 -2.84 3.70 6.42
C ALA A 68 -3.71 2.55 6.91
N THR A 69 -3.15 1.34 7.00
CA THR A 69 -3.84 0.15 7.52
C THR A 69 -4.19 0.32 9.00
N ILE A 70 -3.26 0.81 9.81
CA ILE A 70 -3.46 1.05 11.25
C ILE A 70 -4.50 2.15 11.48
N ALA A 71 -4.35 3.32 10.85
CA ALA A 71 -5.28 4.42 11.01
C ALA A 71 -6.66 4.11 10.39
N GLY A 72 -6.66 3.44 9.24
CA GLY A 72 -7.84 2.92 8.53
C GLY A 72 -8.60 1.86 9.32
N TRP A 73 -7.96 1.21 10.29
CA TRP A 73 -8.61 0.23 11.15
C TRP A 73 -9.85 0.79 11.82
N THR A 74 -9.78 2.03 12.30
CA THR A 74 -10.90 2.73 12.93
C THR A 74 -11.58 3.72 11.99
N TRP A 75 -10.81 4.47 11.20
CA TRP A 75 -11.32 5.56 10.37
C TRP A 75 -11.02 5.30 8.89
N PRO A 76 -12.00 4.82 8.09
CA PRO A 76 -11.74 4.34 6.73
C PRO A 76 -11.11 5.40 5.81
N MET A 77 -11.38 6.70 6.05
CA MET A 77 -10.81 7.80 5.26
C MET A 77 -9.28 7.79 5.22
N TYR A 78 -8.61 7.42 6.33
CA TYR A 78 -7.14 7.35 6.33
C TYR A 78 -6.62 6.16 5.50
N GLY A 79 -7.40 5.07 5.43
CA GLY A 79 -7.14 3.99 4.48
C GLY A 79 -7.27 4.47 3.03
N VAL A 80 -8.33 5.23 2.70
CA VAL A 80 -8.49 5.83 1.35
C VAL A 80 -7.27 6.64 0.97
N ILE A 81 -6.85 7.58 1.83
CA ILE A 81 -5.73 8.49 1.54
C ILE A 81 -4.45 7.69 1.32
N GLY A 82 -4.10 6.80 2.25
CA GLY A 82 -2.83 6.08 2.17
C GLY A 82 -2.75 5.10 1.01
N PHE A 83 -3.81 4.33 0.75
CA PHE A 83 -3.82 3.40 -0.39
C PHE A 83 -3.92 4.13 -1.74
N ALA A 84 -4.63 5.26 -1.82
CA ALA A 84 -4.64 6.07 -3.03
C ALA A 84 -3.26 6.68 -3.33
N LEU A 85 -2.59 7.21 -2.31
CA LEU A 85 -1.22 7.72 -2.45
C LEU A 85 -0.27 6.61 -2.90
N PHE A 86 -0.36 5.43 -2.28
CA PHE A 86 0.44 4.27 -2.69
C PHE A 86 0.18 3.90 -4.15
N THR A 87 -1.09 3.80 -4.59
CA THR A 87 -1.44 3.54 -5.99
C THR A 87 -0.81 4.56 -6.93
N VAL A 88 -0.91 5.86 -6.63
CA VAL A 88 -0.34 6.91 -7.47
C VAL A 88 1.18 6.77 -7.57
N THR A 89 1.85 6.49 -6.45
CA THR A 89 3.30 6.25 -6.46
C THR A 89 3.68 5.02 -7.29
N GLN A 90 2.92 3.93 -7.20
CA GLN A 90 3.16 2.74 -8.02
C GLN A 90 2.98 3.02 -9.51
N ILE A 91 1.93 3.76 -9.89
CA ILE A 91 1.70 4.17 -11.28
C ILE A 91 2.86 5.02 -11.80
N ALA A 92 3.31 5.99 -10.99
CA ALA A 92 4.43 6.86 -11.37
C ALA A 92 5.77 6.11 -11.48
N SER A 93 5.92 5.00 -10.75
CA SER A 93 7.11 4.14 -10.78
C SER A 93 7.14 3.13 -11.93
N ILE A 94 6.03 2.96 -12.67
CA ILE A 94 6.02 2.12 -13.86
C ILE A 94 6.71 2.90 -14.98
N ASP A 95 8.00 2.62 -15.19
CA ASP A 95 8.85 3.28 -16.19
C ASP A 95 8.54 2.81 -17.62
N GLY A 96 7.31 3.05 -18.08
CA GLY A 96 6.84 2.66 -19.42
C GLY A 96 6.47 1.18 -19.58
N GLU A 97 6.61 0.36 -18.54
CA GLU A 97 6.23 -1.06 -18.56
C GLU A 97 4.72 -1.27 -18.32
N TRP A 98 3.90 -0.73 -19.23
CA TRP A 98 2.43 -0.69 -19.10
C TRP A 98 1.76 -2.06 -18.93
N LEU A 99 2.42 -3.14 -19.32
CA LEU A 99 1.95 -4.51 -19.09
C LEU A 99 1.83 -4.86 -17.59
N PHE A 100 2.63 -4.23 -16.73
CA PHE A 100 2.57 -4.43 -15.28
C PHE A 100 1.60 -3.49 -14.56
N LEU A 101 0.98 -2.53 -15.28
CA LEU A 101 0.05 -1.58 -14.67
C LEU A 101 -1.08 -2.27 -13.91
N ILE A 102 -1.75 -3.23 -14.54
CA ILE A 102 -2.88 -3.90 -13.90
C ILE A 102 -2.41 -4.78 -12.73
N PRO A 103 -1.43 -5.70 -12.89
CA PRO A 103 -0.93 -6.53 -11.79
C PRO A 103 -0.48 -5.73 -10.55
N VAL A 104 0.21 -4.61 -10.75
CA VAL A 104 0.79 -3.81 -9.67
C VAL A 104 -0.25 -2.91 -9.00
N THR A 105 -1.23 -2.40 -9.75
CA THR A 105 -2.17 -1.39 -9.24
C THR A 105 -3.54 -1.94 -8.84
N ALA A 106 -3.95 -3.11 -9.33
CA ALA A 106 -5.29 -3.64 -9.10
C ALA A 106 -5.62 -3.82 -7.61
N LEU A 107 -4.69 -4.38 -6.84
CA LEU A 107 -4.86 -4.60 -5.40
C LEU A 107 -4.97 -3.29 -4.61
N PRO A 108 -4.03 -2.32 -4.72
CA PRO A 108 -4.15 -1.07 -3.96
C PRO A 108 -5.33 -0.20 -4.44
N VAL A 109 -5.72 -0.27 -5.72
CA VAL A 109 -6.97 0.36 -6.21
C VAL A 109 -8.19 -0.28 -5.55
N GLY A 110 -8.25 -1.60 -5.50
CA GLY A 110 -9.34 -2.34 -4.85
C GLY A 110 -9.46 -2.00 -3.37
N LEU A 111 -8.34 -1.94 -2.65
CA LEU A 111 -8.31 -1.53 -1.24
C LEU A 111 -8.76 -0.08 -1.05
N THR A 112 -8.31 0.83 -1.91
CA THR A 112 -8.77 2.23 -1.92
C THR A 112 -10.29 2.29 -2.07
N ALA A 113 -10.86 1.53 -3.00
CA ALA A 113 -12.30 1.48 -3.23
C ALA A 113 -13.06 0.91 -2.01
N LEU A 114 -12.56 -0.16 -1.38
CA LEU A 114 -13.18 -0.74 -0.19
C LEU A 114 -13.22 0.24 0.99
N TYR A 115 -12.09 0.90 1.27
CA TYR A 115 -12.04 1.96 2.28
C TYR A 115 -12.96 3.13 1.95
N LEU A 116 -13.07 3.50 0.67
CA LEU A 116 -13.91 4.60 0.21
C LEU A 116 -15.39 4.28 0.41
N VAL A 117 -15.83 3.08 0.04
CA VAL A 117 -17.19 2.60 0.30
C VAL A 117 -17.46 2.57 1.81
N GLY A 118 -16.52 2.05 2.62
CA GLY A 118 -16.62 2.07 4.07
C GLY A 118 -16.82 3.45 4.66
N TRP A 119 -16.05 4.44 4.18
CA TRP A 119 -16.18 5.83 4.60
C TRP A 119 -17.53 6.43 4.19
N MET A 120 -17.96 6.24 2.94
CA MET A 120 -19.24 6.74 2.44
C MET A 120 -20.42 6.19 3.24
N LEU A 121 -20.42 4.89 3.54
CA LEU A 121 -21.45 4.25 4.36
C LEU A 121 -21.45 4.78 5.80
N GLY A 122 -20.26 4.96 6.40
CA GLY A 122 -20.13 5.57 7.73
C GLY A 122 -20.68 6.99 7.77
N ARG A 123 -20.44 7.79 6.72
CA ARG A 123 -21.00 9.14 6.59
C ARG A 123 -22.50 9.19 6.42
N ARG A 124 -23.09 8.23 5.69
CA ARG A 124 -24.55 8.14 5.52
C ARG A 124 -25.21 7.79 6.84
N HIS A 125 -24.67 6.80 7.56
CA HIS A 125 -25.21 6.39 8.86
C HIS A 125 -25.10 7.47 9.95
N ALA A 126 -24.03 8.27 9.93
CA ALA A 126 -23.90 9.39 10.88
C ALA A 126 -24.86 10.57 10.61
N ARG A 127 -25.61 10.54 9.50
CA ARG A 127 -26.58 11.58 9.10
C ARG A 127 -28.03 11.14 9.24
N SER A 128 -28.28 9.84 9.44
CA SER A 128 -29.59 9.25 9.74
C SER A 128 -29.83 9.22 11.24
#